data_AF-A0A9W7GPQ5-F1
#
_entry.id   AF-A0A9W7GPQ5-F1
#
_cell.length_a   1.000
_cell.length_b   1.000
_cell.length_c   1.000
_cell.angle_alpha   90.00
_cell.angle_beta   90.00
_cell.angle_gamma   90.00
#
_symmetry.space_group_name_H-M   'P 1'
#
loop_
_entity.id
_entity.type
_entity.pdbx_description
1 polymer ?
#
loop_
_entity_poly.entity_id
_entity_poly.type
_entity_poly.pdbx_seq_one_letter_code
_entity_poly.pdbx_strand_id
1 'polypeptide(L)'
;MTTSMIPSQESAKMPEVHRLYCKYQKSVHGDEDPYEGAQDGMLPTELEGDGRVRRFGQDSSDSDSDDSMSDQSSSNSSPKRTKLSRSERQAKLNKGYKSFHRFLCASPFQPVPYLPQSSSFARTVDDRFQVAVPYGTYHLQYRIGGVLVAVSVLDVLPRCLSSVYCFYDPAVSGRPARMELGKYTALYEIEWVRRAREVREELKYYYLGFYIHSCEKMKYKAGYRPSEIRCPVTGEFVDYEEVKEKFDTDPTHRMRLASDSVKVRKPPSASRLNDIVPELSLRISQMGGEEIKLGMLNDYGQGIIKPMLDEMVEKVGEEIATNIIIKF
;
A
#
# COMPACT_ATOMS: atom_id res chain seq x y z
N MET A 1 15.20 0.47 19.95
CA MET A 1 14.14 1.04 19.09
C MET A 1 12.82 0.54 19.63
N THR A 2 11.83 1.41 19.79
CA THR A 2 10.48 1.03 20.21
C THR A 2 9.58 0.86 18.99
N THR A 3 8.59 -0.02 19.11
CA THR A 3 7.65 -0.35 18.04
C THR A 3 6.22 -0.25 18.53
N SER A 4 5.31 0.16 17.65
CA SER A 4 3.87 0.22 17.95
C SER A 4 3.06 -0.09 16.72
N MET A 5 2.08 -0.97 16.83
CA MET A 5 1.21 -1.32 15.71
C MET A 5 -0.14 -0.63 15.88
N ILE A 6 -0.43 0.32 14.99
CA ILE A 6 -1.58 1.23 15.11
C ILE A 6 -2.43 1.07 13.86
N PRO A 7 -3.77 1.04 13.95
CA PRO A 7 -4.63 1.08 12.78
C PRO A 7 -4.19 2.20 11.83
N SER A 8 -4.04 1.88 10.55
CA SER A 8 -3.41 2.80 9.59
C SER A 8 -4.16 4.15 9.47
N GLN A 9 -5.49 4.14 9.60
CA GLN A 9 -6.34 5.33 9.63
C GLN A 9 -6.10 6.22 10.85
N GLU A 10 -5.79 5.63 12.02
CA GLU A 10 -5.47 6.38 13.24
C GLU A 10 -4.04 6.93 13.16
N SER A 11 -3.10 6.10 12.73
CA SER A 11 -1.71 6.48 12.51
C SER A 11 -1.58 7.61 11.49
N ALA A 12 -2.42 7.62 10.44
CA ALA A 12 -2.45 8.68 9.43
C ALA A 12 -2.78 10.08 10.00
N LYS A 13 -3.53 10.14 11.12
CA LYS A 13 -3.87 11.40 11.80
C LYS A 13 -2.66 12.03 12.50
N MET A 14 -1.58 11.26 12.72
CA MET A 14 -0.35 11.75 13.34
C MET A 14 0.49 12.50 12.29
N PRO A 15 0.72 13.82 12.44
CA PRO A 15 1.39 14.64 11.41
C PRO A 15 2.77 14.12 10.98
N GLU A 16 3.53 13.56 11.91
CA GLU A 16 4.87 13.03 11.67
C GLU A 16 4.89 11.86 10.69
N VAL A 17 3.80 11.09 10.58
CA VAL A 17 3.69 9.93 9.67
C VAL A 17 3.68 10.40 8.22
N HIS A 18 2.80 11.34 7.87
CA HIS A 18 2.75 11.87 6.51
C HIS A 18 4.01 12.69 6.17
N ARG A 19 4.57 13.43 7.14
CA ARG A 19 5.85 14.13 6.95
C ARG A 19 6.99 13.16 6.64
N LEU A 20 7.09 12.05 7.37
CA LEU A 20 8.10 11.02 7.10
C LEU A 20 7.90 10.39 5.72
N TYR A 21 6.66 10.12 5.33
CA TYR A 21 6.32 9.65 3.98
C TYR A 21 6.81 10.63 2.91
N CYS A 22 6.47 11.91 3.00
CA CYS A 22 6.90 12.94 2.04
C CYS A 22 8.43 13.06 1.97
N LYS A 23 9.10 13.07 3.12
CA LYS A 23 10.57 13.09 3.21
C LYS A 23 11.20 11.89 2.48
N TYR A 24 10.63 10.70 2.68
CA TYR A 24 11.07 9.49 2.00
C TYR A 24 10.82 9.57 0.49
N GLN A 25 9.62 9.99 0.06
CA GLN A 25 9.29 10.12 -1.38
C GLN A 25 10.27 11.04 -2.10
N LYS A 26 10.54 12.22 -1.53
CA LYS A 26 11.51 13.16 -2.09
C LYS A 26 12.91 12.55 -2.20
N SER A 27 13.41 11.95 -1.13
CA SER A 27 14.79 11.46 -1.10
C SER A 27 15.02 10.22 -1.95
N VAL A 28 14.01 9.35 -2.09
CA VAL A 28 14.16 8.05 -2.75
C VAL A 28 13.63 8.06 -4.18
N HIS A 29 12.56 8.81 -4.45
CA HIS A 29 11.88 8.86 -5.75
C HIS A 29 12.00 10.22 -6.45
N GLY A 30 12.48 11.27 -5.76
CA GLY A 30 12.68 12.60 -6.35
C GLY A 30 11.42 13.48 -6.36
N ASP A 31 10.38 13.09 -5.62
CA ASP A 31 9.12 13.83 -5.54
C ASP A 31 9.26 15.21 -4.85
N GLU A 32 8.31 16.12 -5.11
CA GLU A 32 8.21 17.38 -4.35
C GLU A 32 7.78 17.10 -2.91
N ASP A 33 8.48 17.67 -1.92
CA ASP A 33 8.05 17.65 -0.52
C ASP A 33 7.17 18.87 -0.21
N PRO A 34 5.85 18.70 0.05
CA PRO A 34 4.94 19.81 0.31
C PRO A 34 5.22 20.53 1.65
N TYR A 35 6.07 19.96 2.52
CA TYR A 35 6.48 20.56 3.78
C TYR A 35 7.79 21.35 3.67
N GLU A 36 8.50 21.28 2.54
CA GLU A 36 9.77 21.98 2.38
C GLU A 36 9.58 23.51 2.36
N GLY A 37 10.23 24.20 3.29
CA GLY A 37 10.09 25.65 3.45
C GLY A 37 8.71 26.10 3.96
N ALA A 38 7.88 25.18 4.45
CA ALA A 38 6.70 25.53 5.24
C ALA A 38 7.16 26.00 6.63
N GLN A 39 6.59 27.11 7.13
CA GLN A 39 6.72 27.46 8.54
C GLN A 39 6.12 26.32 9.39
N ASP A 40 6.73 26.03 10.53
CA ASP A 40 6.22 25.05 11.50
C ASP A 40 4.73 25.30 11.75
N GLY A 41 3.87 24.34 11.38
CA GLY A 41 2.43 24.39 11.61
C GLY A 41 1.54 24.12 10.39
N MET A 42 2.05 24.07 9.16
CA MET A 42 1.21 23.66 8.01
C MET A 42 0.87 22.16 8.10
N LEU A 43 -0.42 21.86 8.22
CA LEU A 43 -0.97 20.50 8.30
C LEU A 43 -2.06 20.33 7.22
N PRO A 44 -2.31 19.09 6.74
CA PRO A 44 -3.49 18.83 5.93
C PRO A 44 -4.74 19.27 6.70
N THR A 45 -5.73 19.87 6.05
CA THR A 45 -7.02 20.16 6.69
C THR A 45 -7.91 18.93 6.58
N GLU A 46 -8.63 18.55 7.65
CA GLU A 46 -9.63 17.47 7.58
C GLU A 46 -10.67 17.79 6.50
N LEU A 47 -11.10 16.75 5.80
CA LEU A 47 -12.30 16.78 4.96
C LEU A 47 -13.32 15.89 5.62
N GLU A 48 -14.17 16.48 6.46
CA GLU A 48 -15.44 15.86 6.80
C GLU A 48 -16.40 15.99 5.61
N GLY A 49 -17.28 14.99 5.45
CA GLY A 49 -18.28 14.92 4.38
C GLY A 49 -19.35 16.03 4.39
N ASP A 50 -19.24 17.04 5.26
CA ASP A 50 -20.22 18.10 5.48
C ASP A 50 -19.65 19.54 5.33
N GLY A 51 -18.48 19.69 4.70
CA GLY A 51 -18.00 21.00 4.25
C GLY A 51 -17.54 22.00 5.34
N ARG A 52 -17.43 21.61 6.61
CA ARG A 52 -16.80 22.42 7.67
C ARG A 52 -15.30 22.13 7.78
N VAL A 53 -14.50 23.18 7.93
CA VAL A 53 -13.04 23.12 8.09
C VAL A 53 -12.69 23.19 9.58
N ARG A 54 -12.06 22.16 10.13
CA ARG A 54 -11.32 22.24 11.40
C ARG A 54 -9.83 22.03 11.13
N ARG A 55 -8.98 22.86 11.74
CA ARG A 55 -7.53 22.67 11.75
C ARG A 55 -7.20 21.53 12.72
N PHE A 56 -6.26 20.65 12.35
CA PHE A 56 -5.75 19.63 13.25
C PHE A 56 -5.18 20.29 14.53
N GLY A 57 -5.74 19.95 15.69
CA GLY A 57 -5.11 20.20 16.99
C GLY A 57 -5.20 21.61 17.58
N GLN A 58 -6.23 22.41 17.28
CA GLN A 58 -6.48 23.65 18.03
C GLN A 58 -7.90 23.68 18.61
N ASP A 59 -7.99 23.72 19.94
CA ASP A 59 -9.14 24.27 20.66
C ASP A 59 -9.18 25.78 20.45
N SER A 60 -10.41 26.30 20.40
CA SER A 60 -10.80 27.68 20.09
C SER A 60 -9.97 28.77 20.78
N SER A 61 -9.33 29.61 19.99
CA SER A 61 -9.29 31.09 20.09
C SER A 61 -8.11 31.59 19.25
N ASP A 62 -8.40 32.33 18.19
CA ASP A 62 -7.79 33.65 18.01
C ASP A 62 -8.27 34.29 16.70
N SER A 63 -8.63 35.55 16.86
CA SER A 63 -9.19 36.48 15.89
C SER A 63 -8.19 36.85 14.80
N ASP A 64 -8.55 36.60 13.55
CA ASP A 64 -7.87 37.17 12.39
C ASP A 64 -8.04 38.70 12.40
N SER A 65 -6.93 39.42 12.53
CA SER A 65 -6.84 40.85 12.22
C SER A 65 -6.30 40.98 10.80
N ASP A 66 -7.11 41.63 9.97
CA ASP A 66 -6.82 42.12 8.64
C ASP A 66 -5.57 43.04 8.68
N ASP A 67 -4.65 42.88 7.72
CA ASP A 67 -3.75 43.99 7.40
C ASP A 67 -3.38 44.04 5.92
N SER A 68 -3.65 45.22 5.36
CA SER A 68 -3.61 45.60 3.96
C SER A 68 -2.23 46.14 3.52
N MET A 69 -1.90 45.85 2.25
CA MET A 69 -1.11 46.65 1.29
C MET A 69 0.20 47.36 1.72
N SER A 70 1.28 47.07 1.00
CA SER A 70 1.92 48.06 0.10
C SER A 70 2.96 47.43 -0.84
N ASP A 71 2.83 47.77 -2.12
CA ASP A 71 3.80 47.56 -3.20
C ASP A 71 4.97 48.54 -3.08
N GLN A 72 6.21 48.07 -3.30
CA GLN A 72 7.21 48.83 -4.06
C GLN A 72 8.12 47.91 -4.90
N SER A 73 8.23 48.25 -6.16
CA SER A 73 8.99 47.62 -7.23
C SER A 73 10.50 47.81 -7.09
N SER A 74 11.29 46.79 -7.44
CA SER A 74 12.61 46.93 -8.06
C SER A 74 13.02 45.66 -8.80
N SER A 75 13.45 45.84 -10.04
CA SER A 75 13.77 44.85 -11.06
C SER A 75 15.13 44.19 -10.87
N ASN A 76 15.18 42.86 -10.93
CA ASN A 76 16.34 42.16 -11.47
C ASN A 76 15.93 40.78 -12.02
N SER A 77 16.35 40.50 -13.26
CA SER A 77 15.96 39.35 -14.06
C SER A 77 16.87 38.14 -13.80
N SER A 78 16.28 37.17 -13.12
CA SER A 78 16.65 35.75 -13.18
C SER A 78 15.31 35.00 -13.25
N PRO A 79 15.22 33.76 -13.78
CA PRO A 79 13.94 33.08 -13.89
C PRO A 79 13.37 32.87 -12.49
N LYS A 80 12.43 33.75 -12.10
CA LYS A 80 11.77 33.73 -10.80
C LYS A 80 10.91 32.48 -10.79
N ARG A 81 11.39 31.44 -10.11
CA ARG A 81 10.58 30.33 -9.63
C ARG A 81 9.44 30.98 -8.83
N THR A 82 8.26 31.10 -9.43
CA THR A 82 7.12 31.81 -8.83
C THR A 82 6.82 31.12 -7.50
N LYS A 83 7.02 31.85 -6.40
CA LYS A 83 6.74 31.32 -5.06
C LYS A 83 5.23 31.08 -5.00
N LEU A 84 4.84 29.80 -4.99
CA LEU A 84 3.44 29.39 -4.78
C LEU A 84 2.87 30.13 -3.58
N SER A 85 1.66 30.66 -3.73
CA SER A 85 0.89 31.29 -2.66
C SER A 85 0.58 30.27 -1.56
N ARG A 86 0.23 30.78 -0.36
CA ARG A 86 -0.09 29.92 0.79
C ARG A 86 -1.26 28.97 0.50
N SER A 87 -2.30 29.46 -0.19
CA SER A 87 -3.47 28.66 -0.57
C SER A 87 -3.13 27.55 -1.56
N GLU A 88 -2.29 27.83 -2.56
CA GLU A 88 -1.83 26.81 -3.53
C GLU A 88 -1.00 25.71 -2.86
N ARG A 89 -0.13 26.08 -1.91
CA ARG A 89 0.64 25.11 -1.12
C ARG A 89 -0.28 24.22 -0.27
N GLN A 90 -1.27 24.82 0.38
CA GLN A 90 -2.26 24.07 1.16
C GLN A 90 -3.08 23.11 0.28
N ALA A 91 -3.49 23.54 -0.91
CA ALA A 91 -4.22 22.71 -1.86
C ALA A 91 -3.37 21.52 -2.35
N LYS A 92 -2.10 21.76 -2.68
CA LYS A 92 -1.13 20.70 -3.01
C LYS A 92 -0.97 19.71 -1.85
N LEU A 93 -0.78 20.20 -0.62
CA LEU A 93 -0.64 19.37 0.57
C LEU A 93 -1.89 18.49 0.78
N ASN A 94 -3.08 19.07 0.71
CA ASN A 94 -4.33 18.34 0.86
C ASN A 94 -4.51 17.27 -0.23
N LYS A 95 -4.15 17.58 -1.48
CA LYS A 95 -4.18 16.62 -2.59
C LYS A 95 -3.19 15.46 -2.35
N GLY A 96 -1.97 15.76 -1.92
CA GLY A 96 -0.96 14.77 -1.57
C GLY A 96 -1.42 13.86 -0.45
N TYR A 97 -1.95 14.45 0.63
CA TYR A 97 -2.48 13.70 1.78
C TYR A 97 -3.64 12.79 1.41
N LYS A 98 -4.60 13.24 0.57
CA LYS A 98 -5.69 12.38 0.07
C LYS A 98 -5.14 11.16 -0.67
N SER A 99 -4.11 11.36 -1.49
CA SER A 99 -3.48 10.28 -2.24
C SER A 99 -2.82 9.29 -1.28
N PHE A 100 -1.98 9.78 -0.36
CA PHE A 100 -1.35 8.99 0.70
C PHE A 100 -2.39 8.18 1.49
N HIS A 101 -3.43 8.84 2.00
CA HIS A 101 -4.46 8.21 2.80
C HIS A 101 -5.20 7.12 2.01
N ARG A 102 -5.62 7.42 0.77
CA ARG A 102 -6.32 6.45 -0.07
C ARG A 102 -5.45 5.22 -0.38
N PHE A 103 -4.15 5.41 -0.62
CA PHE A 103 -3.28 4.33 -1.06
C PHE A 103 -2.68 3.50 0.08
N LEU A 104 -2.38 4.12 1.22
CA LEU A 104 -1.60 3.50 2.30
C LEU A 104 -2.36 3.40 3.63
N CYS A 105 -3.49 4.09 3.79
CA CYS A 105 -4.21 4.15 5.07
C CYS A 105 -5.66 3.64 4.97
N ALA A 106 -6.27 3.68 3.79
CA ALA A 106 -7.60 3.16 3.59
C ALA A 106 -7.56 1.63 3.57
N SER A 107 -8.18 1.00 4.56
CA SER A 107 -8.38 -0.45 4.59
C SER A 107 -9.65 -0.81 3.81
N PRO A 108 -9.56 -1.71 2.80
CA PRO A 108 -10.76 -2.32 2.21
C PRO A 108 -11.38 -3.39 3.13
N PHE A 109 -10.64 -3.81 4.17
CA PHE A 109 -11.09 -4.86 5.08
C PHE A 109 -12.08 -4.31 6.11
N GLN A 110 -13.20 -5.00 6.25
CA GLN A 110 -14.08 -4.79 7.41
C GLN A 110 -13.36 -5.34 8.64
N PRO A 111 -13.35 -4.61 9.78
CA PRO A 111 -12.77 -5.12 11.01
C PRO A 111 -13.55 -6.36 11.44
N VAL A 112 -12.93 -7.53 11.33
CA VAL A 112 -13.48 -8.76 11.89
C VAL A 112 -12.84 -8.93 13.26
N PRO A 113 -13.60 -8.85 14.37
CA PRO A 113 -13.05 -9.07 15.69
C PRO A 113 -12.47 -10.48 15.75
N TYR A 114 -11.16 -10.60 15.99
CA TYR A 114 -10.58 -11.87 16.38
C TYR A 114 -10.97 -12.10 17.84
N LEU A 115 -11.79 -13.13 18.09
CA LEU A 115 -12.07 -13.61 19.45
C LEU A 115 -11.04 -14.71 19.76
N PRO A 116 -10.07 -14.48 20.65
CA PRO A 116 -9.17 -15.54 21.08
C PRO A 116 -10.00 -16.66 21.70
N GLN A 117 -9.86 -17.89 21.20
CA GLN A 117 -10.64 -19.04 21.67
C GLN A 117 -10.33 -19.45 23.13
N SER A 118 -9.38 -18.80 23.80
CA SER A 118 -8.95 -19.16 25.15
C SER A 118 -8.36 -17.97 25.92
N SER A 119 -8.91 -17.73 27.13
CA SER A 119 -8.48 -16.69 28.07
C SER A 119 -7.11 -16.95 28.72
N SER A 120 -6.51 -18.12 28.50
CA SER A 120 -5.18 -18.46 29.02
C SER A 120 -4.02 -17.98 28.14
N PHE A 121 -4.27 -17.63 26.87
CA PHE A 121 -3.25 -17.15 25.93
C PHE A 121 -2.83 -15.70 26.13
N ALA A 122 -3.66 -14.87 26.79
CA ALA A 122 -3.36 -13.45 27.01
C ALA A 122 -2.18 -13.20 27.97
N ARG A 123 -1.65 -14.25 28.64
CA ARG A 123 -0.58 -14.13 29.64
C ARG A 123 0.82 -14.49 29.16
N THR A 124 0.96 -15.09 27.98
CA THR A 124 2.26 -15.57 27.44
C THR A 124 2.76 -14.76 26.25
N VAL A 125 1.92 -13.92 25.66
CA VAL A 125 2.29 -13.08 24.52
C VAL A 125 3.12 -11.90 25.00
N ASP A 126 4.33 -11.77 24.47
CA ASP A 126 5.14 -10.57 24.62
C ASP A 126 4.37 -9.35 24.06
N ASP A 127 3.78 -8.56 24.95
CA ASP A 127 2.95 -7.40 24.62
C ASP A 127 3.67 -6.39 23.71
N ARG A 128 5.02 -6.41 23.71
CA ARG A 128 5.85 -5.57 22.83
C ARG A 128 5.55 -5.76 21.34
N PHE A 129 5.11 -6.95 20.90
CA PHE A 129 4.85 -7.21 19.49
C PHE A 129 3.39 -6.95 19.08
N GLN A 130 2.46 -6.80 20.03
CA GLN A 130 1.04 -6.52 19.74
C GLN A 130 0.45 -7.51 18.71
N VAL A 131 0.71 -8.81 18.87
CA VAL A 131 0.27 -9.84 17.89
C VAL A 131 -1.21 -10.19 17.97
N ALA A 132 -1.94 -9.69 18.98
CA ALA A 132 -3.36 -9.96 19.19
C ALA A 132 -4.25 -8.85 18.60
N VAL A 133 -4.00 -8.46 17.34
CA VAL A 133 -4.84 -7.49 16.62
C VAL A 133 -5.85 -8.16 15.68
N PRO A 134 -7.00 -7.52 15.43
CA PRO A 134 -7.93 -7.89 14.35
C PRO A 134 -7.29 -7.93 12.96
N TYR A 135 -8.02 -8.46 11.99
CA TYR A 135 -7.67 -8.31 10.58
C TYR A 135 -7.88 -6.87 10.12
N GLY A 136 -6.98 -6.38 9.26
CA GLY A 136 -7.04 -5.01 8.75
C GLY A 136 -5.67 -4.44 8.39
N THR A 137 -5.65 -3.17 7.99
CA THR A 137 -4.44 -2.44 7.61
C THR A 137 -3.88 -1.64 8.80
N TYR A 138 -2.62 -1.87 9.12
CA TYR A 138 -1.89 -1.28 10.24
C TYR A 138 -0.63 -0.55 9.78
N HIS A 139 -0.27 0.50 10.51
CA HIS A 139 1.06 1.07 10.48
C HIS A 139 1.85 0.54 11.67
N LEU A 140 2.91 -0.22 11.39
CA LEU A 140 3.92 -0.56 12.40
C LEU A 140 4.97 0.55 12.43
N GLN A 141 4.89 1.39 13.45
CA GLN A 141 5.78 2.53 13.67
C GLN A 141 7.04 2.10 14.40
N TYR A 142 8.20 2.61 13.98
CA TYR A 142 9.51 2.36 14.59
C TYR A 142 10.09 3.68 15.10
N ARG A 143 10.47 3.74 16.38
CA ARG A 143 10.95 4.95 17.03
C ARG A 143 12.30 4.77 17.73
N ILE A 144 13.19 5.75 17.55
CA ILE A 144 14.48 5.83 18.24
C ILE A 144 14.47 7.09 19.10
N GLY A 145 14.55 6.94 20.42
CA GLY A 145 14.48 8.07 21.35
C GLY A 145 13.17 8.87 21.22
N GLY A 146 12.06 8.20 20.92
CA GLY A 146 10.75 8.83 20.70
C GLY A 146 10.53 9.37 19.28
N VAL A 147 11.58 9.55 18.48
CA VAL A 147 11.48 10.06 17.10
C VAL A 147 11.06 8.94 16.15
N LEU A 148 10.03 9.17 15.33
CA LEU A 148 9.59 8.24 14.28
C LEU A 148 10.63 8.16 13.17
N VAL A 149 11.18 6.96 12.95
CA VAL A 149 12.25 6.72 11.95
C VAL A 149 11.83 5.80 10.82
N ALA A 150 10.81 4.97 11.01
CA ALA A 150 10.26 4.12 9.95
C ALA A 150 8.80 3.79 10.22
N VAL A 151 8.08 3.48 9.15
CA VAL A 151 6.72 2.94 9.17
C VAL A 151 6.61 1.84 8.13
N SER A 152 6.20 0.65 8.57
CA SER A 152 5.70 -0.40 7.68
C SER A 152 4.19 -0.31 7.60
N VAL A 153 3.66 -0.33 6.38
CA VAL A 153 2.23 -0.48 6.07
C VAL A 153 1.96 -1.96 5.87
N LEU A 154 1.15 -2.54 6.75
CA LEU A 154 0.93 -3.97 6.86
C LEU A 154 -0.55 -4.30 6.74
N ASP A 155 -0.90 -5.34 5.99
CA ASP A 155 -2.22 -5.96 6.07
C ASP A 155 -2.12 -7.25 6.89
N VAL A 156 -2.91 -7.34 7.96
CA VAL A 156 -3.08 -8.53 8.77
C VAL A 156 -4.26 -9.31 8.22
N LEU A 157 -3.99 -10.47 7.63
CA LEU A 157 -4.96 -11.33 6.96
C LEU A 157 -5.07 -12.70 7.67
N PRO A 158 -6.11 -13.51 7.38
CA PRO A 158 -6.32 -14.79 8.06
C PRO A 158 -5.10 -15.72 8.03
N ARG A 159 -4.41 -15.77 6.88
CA ARG A 159 -3.29 -16.70 6.66
C ARG A 159 -1.92 -16.03 6.63
N CYS A 160 -1.86 -14.70 6.53
CA CYS A 160 -0.59 -14.00 6.33
C CYS A 160 -0.54 -12.59 6.90
N LEU A 161 0.69 -12.11 7.09
CA LEU A 161 0.99 -10.68 7.18
C LEU A 161 1.53 -10.23 5.81
N SER A 162 0.92 -9.21 5.22
CA SER A 162 1.37 -8.63 3.94
C SER A 162 2.12 -7.32 4.19
N SER A 163 3.39 -7.24 3.77
CA SER A 163 4.17 -6.00 3.80
C SER A 163 3.90 -5.17 2.54
N VAL A 164 2.94 -4.25 2.64
CA VAL A 164 2.41 -3.48 1.51
C VAL A 164 3.40 -2.40 1.10
N TYR A 165 3.90 -1.65 2.07
CA TYR A 165 4.82 -0.54 1.83
C TYR A 165 5.70 -0.27 3.05
N CYS A 166 6.88 0.29 2.85
CA CYS A 166 7.75 0.71 3.94
C CYS A 166 8.41 2.04 3.58
N PHE A 167 8.32 3.02 4.47
CA PHE A 167 9.00 4.31 4.33
C PHE A 167 9.72 4.65 5.63
N TYR A 168 10.88 5.30 5.51
CA TYR A 168 11.77 5.54 6.64
C TYR A 168 12.59 6.79 6.44
N ASP A 169 13.25 7.26 7.50
CA ASP A 169 14.12 8.43 7.44
C ASP A 169 15.44 8.07 6.74
N PRO A 170 15.71 8.61 5.54
CA PRO A 170 16.96 8.33 4.82
C PRO A 170 18.20 8.81 5.58
N ALA A 171 18.06 9.84 6.43
CA ALA A 171 19.17 10.36 7.24
C ALA A 171 19.61 9.37 8.32
N VAL A 172 18.70 8.51 8.82
CA VAL A 172 19.05 7.43 9.75
C VAL A 172 19.80 6.31 9.05
N SER A 173 19.47 6.07 7.76
CA SER A 173 20.16 5.08 6.93
C SER A 173 21.55 5.53 6.48
N GLY A 174 21.79 6.86 6.38
CA GLY A 174 23.06 7.46 5.92
C GLY A 174 24.11 7.75 6.99
N ARG A 175 23.86 7.44 8.28
CA ARG A 175 24.83 7.64 9.37
C ARG A 175 25.98 6.62 9.34
N PRO A 176 27.13 6.87 10.03
CA PRO A 176 28.34 6.03 9.96
C PRO A 176 28.18 4.54 10.33
N ALA A 177 27.05 4.13 10.93
CA ALA A 177 26.71 2.73 11.21
C ALA A 177 25.65 2.11 10.26
N ARG A 178 25.32 2.77 9.13
CA ARG A 178 24.44 2.37 8.03
C ARG A 178 23.33 1.37 8.42
N MET A 179 22.29 1.86 9.09
CA MET A 179 21.15 1.01 9.47
C MET A 179 20.28 0.72 8.24
N GLU A 180 20.22 -0.54 7.81
CA GLU A 180 19.37 -0.98 6.70
C GLU A 180 17.92 -1.16 7.19
N LEU A 181 17.22 -0.05 7.43
CA LEU A 181 15.88 -0.06 8.03
C LEU A 181 14.91 -0.96 7.27
N GLY A 182 14.95 -0.98 5.93
CA GLY A 182 14.09 -1.87 5.14
C GLY A 182 14.34 -3.38 5.35
N LYS A 183 15.56 -3.79 5.73
CA LYS A 183 15.84 -5.19 6.10
C LYS A 183 15.48 -5.47 7.55
N TYR A 184 15.71 -4.50 8.43
CA TYR A 184 15.33 -4.60 9.84
C TYR A 184 13.82 -4.77 10.00
N THR A 185 13.01 -3.97 9.29
CA THR A 185 11.54 -4.05 9.35
C THR A 185 11.07 -5.42 8.89
N ALA A 186 11.62 -5.96 7.81
CA ALA A 186 11.32 -7.31 7.35
C ALA A 186 11.65 -8.40 8.39
N LEU A 187 12.80 -8.30 9.09
CA LEU A 187 13.14 -9.22 10.17
C LEU A 187 12.18 -9.11 11.36
N TYR A 188 11.78 -7.90 11.71
CA TYR A 188 10.79 -7.67 12.76
C TYR A 188 9.43 -8.27 12.38
N GLU A 189 9.00 -8.09 11.13
CA GLU A 189 7.75 -8.63 10.60
C GLU A 189 7.75 -10.17 10.52
N ILE A 190 8.87 -10.80 10.14
CA ILE A 190 9.05 -12.27 10.23
C ILE A 190 8.81 -12.76 11.66
N GLU A 191 9.46 -12.09 12.61
CA GLU A 191 9.37 -12.47 14.02
C GLU A 191 7.96 -12.19 14.59
N TRP A 192 7.30 -11.14 14.10
CA TRP A 192 5.89 -10.88 14.41
C TRP A 192 5.00 -12.03 13.92
N VAL A 193 5.18 -12.51 12.68
CA VAL A 193 4.42 -13.65 12.13
C VAL A 193 4.70 -14.91 12.94
N ARG A 194 5.96 -15.17 13.31
CA ARG A 194 6.33 -16.32 14.14
C ARG A 194 5.56 -16.33 15.47
N ARG A 195 5.47 -15.19 16.15
CA ARG A 195 4.69 -15.02 17.39
C ARG A 195 3.18 -15.06 17.15
N ALA A 196 2.71 -14.41 16.09
CA ALA A 196 1.28 -14.37 15.78
C ALA A 196 0.73 -15.76 15.47
N ARG A 197 1.53 -16.65 14.86
CA ARG A 197 1.18 -18.05 14.63
C ARG A 197 0.86 -18.83 15.91
N GLU A 198 1.53 -18.50 17.02
CA GLU A 198 1.26 -19.12 18.34
C GLU A 198 -0.15 -18.81 18.84
N VAL A 199 -0.74 -17.70 18.37
CA VAL A 199 -2.12 -17.26 18.69
C VAL A 199 -3.10 -17.62 17.57
N ARG A 200 -2.64 -17.60 16.32
CA ARG A 200 -3.43 -17.80 15.09
C ARG A 200 -2.73 -18.84 14.23
N GLU A 201 -3.05 -20.11 14.42
CA GLU A 201 -2.38 -21.22 13.74
C GLU A 201 -2.37 -21.10 12.20
N GLU A 202 -3.42 -20.52 11.63
CA GLU A 202 -3.55 -20.28 10.18
C GLU A 202 -2.62 -19.19 9.65
N LEU A 203 -2.25 -18.20 10.48
CA LEU A 203 -1.39 -17.07 10.13
C LEU A 203 0.08 -17.51 10.18
N LYS A 204 0.55 -18.08 9.08
CA LYS A 204 1.89 -18.68 8.97
C LYS A 204 2.73 -18.14 7.83
N TYR A 205 2.17 -17.27 6.99
CA TYR A 205 2.88 -16.71 5.85
C TYR A 205 3.23 -15.24 6.07
N TYR A 206 4.39 -14.84 5.56
CA TYR A 206 4.79 -13.44 5.48
C TYR A 206 5.00 -13.09 4.01
N TYR A 207 4.18 -12.17 3.49
CA TYR A 207 4.21 -11.76 2.10
C TYR A 207 5.01 -10.47 1.94
N LEU A 208 6.23 -10.59 1.41
CA LEU A 208 7.16 -9.46 1.19
C LEU A 208 6.81 -8.61 -0.05
N GLY A 209 5.70 -8.90 -0.72
CA GLY A 209 5.35 -8.32 -2.01
C GLY A 209 6.17 -8.88 -3.17
N PHE A 210 6.19 -8.14 -4.28
CA PHE A 210 6.84 -8.58 -5.51
C PHE A 210 8.35 -8.78 -5.36
N TYR A 211 8.85 -9.77 -6.09
CA TYR A 211 10.27 -10.05 -6.28
C TYR A 211 10.59 -10.02 -7.78
N ILE A 212 11.52 -9.16 -8.16
CA ILE A 212 12.06 -9.09 -9.52
C ILE A 212 13.55 -9.41 -9.40
N HIS A 213 13.95 -10.56 -9.96
CA HIS A 213 15.30 -11.09 -9.76
C HIS A 213 16.41 -10.14 -10.24
N SER A 214 16.19 -9.45 -11.36
CA SER A 214 17.12 -8.45 -11.91
C SER A 214 17.17 -7.13 -11.13
N CYS A 215 16.26 -6.90 -10.18
CA CYS A 215 16.23 -5.68 -9.39
C CYS A 215 17.11 -5.81 -8.14
N GLU A 216 18.25 -5.14 -8.12
CA GLU A 216 19.21 -5.16 -6.99
C GLU A 216 18.54 -4.79 -5.65
N LYS A 217 17.64 -3.82 -5.67
CA LYS A 217 16.88 -3.37 -4.47
C LYS A 217 15.97 -4.46 -3.90
N MET A 218 15.66 -5.51 -4.65
CA MET A 218 14.77 -6.61 -4.23
C MET A 218 15.52 -7.91 -3.92
N LYS A 219 16.82 -8.02 -4.23
CA LYS A 219 17.58 -9.26 -4.02
C LYS A 219 17.57 -9.73 -2.57
N TYR A 220 17.57 -8.80 -1.61
CA TYR A 220 17.54 -9.13 -0.18
C TYR A 220 16.33 -9.97 0.22
N LYS A 221 15.19 -9.84 -0.47
CA LYS A 221 13.94 -10.53 -0.14
C LYS A 221 14.08 -12.05 -0.23
N ALA A 222 14.84 -12.53 -1.21
CA ALA A 222 15.10 -13.95 -1.41
C ALA A 222 16.13 -14.52 -0.41
N GLY A 223 16.81 -13.67 0.36
CA GLY A 223 17.77 -14.10 1.37
C GLY A 223 17.14 -14.57 2.70
N TYR A 224 15.87 -14.26 2.94
CA TYR A 224 15.13 -14.78 4.10
C TYR A 224 14.72 -16.24 3.84
N ARG A 225 14.77 -17.11 4.84
CA ARG A 225 14.43 -18.54 4.66
C ARG A 225 13.45 -19.04 5.71
N PRO A 226 12.53 -19.97 5.35
CA PRO A 226 12.24 -20.43 3.98
C PRO A 226 11.66 -19.31 3.10
N SER A 227 11.89 -19.36 1.78
CA SER A 227 11.37 -18.38 0.81
C SER A 227 10.71 -19.10 -0.36
N GLU A 228 9.46 -18.73 -0.63
CA GLU A 228 8.70 -19.26 -1.75
C GLU A 228 8.41 -18.15 -2.76
N ILE A 229 8.48 -18.49 -4.05
CA ILE A 229 8.13 -17.61 -5.16
C ILE A 229 6.93 -18.17 -5.93
N ARG A 230 6.01 -17.29 -6.32
CA ARG A 230 4.86 -17.69 -7.12
C ARG A 230 5.27 -17.87 -8.57
N CYS A 231 5.10 -19.08 -9.10
CA CYS A 231 5.31 -19.40 -10.50
C CYS A 231 4.35 -18.59 -11.40
N PRO A 232 4.85 -17.82 -12.38
CA PRO A 232 4.00 -16.98 -13.23
C PRO A 232 3.12 -17.78 -14.19
N VAL A 233 3.49 -19.03 -14.49
CA VAL A 233 2.77 -19.90 -15.42
C VAL A 233 1.70 -20.75 -14.73
N THR A 234 2.01 -21.31 -13.55
CA THR A 234 1.09 -22.21 -12.85
C THR A 234 0.32 -21.54 -11.72
N GLY A 235 0.84 -20.42 -11.19
CA GLY A 235 0.28 -19.74 -10.02
C GLY A 235 0.62 -20.39 -8.68
N GLU A 236 1.32 -21.53 -8.68
CA GLU A 236 1.78 -22.25 -7.49
C GLU A 236 3.01 -21.60 -6.87
N PHE A 237 3.13 -21.71 -5.55
CA PHE A 237 4.34 -21.32 -4.83
C PHE A 237 5.37 -22.45 -4.89
N VAL A 238 6.62 -22.09 -5.14
CA VAL A 238 7.76 -23.02 -5.20
C VAL A 238 8.91 -22.47 -4.36
N ASP A 239 9.74 -23.35 -3.80
CA ASP A 239 10.91 -22.92 -3.04
C ASP A 239 11.88 -22.17 -3.96
N TYR A 240 12.31 -20.98 -3.52
CA TYR A 240 13.22 -20.14 -4.28
C TYR A 240 14.57 -20.83 -4.55
N GLU A 241 15.10 -21.60 -3.61
CA GLU A 241 16.41 -22.27 -3.76
C GLU A 241 16.40 -23.32 -4.86
N GLU A 242 15.27 -23.98 -5.10
CA GLU A 242 15.11 -24.99 -6.15
C GLU A 242 15.08 -24.38 -7.55
N VAL A 243 14.69 -23.11 -7.67
CA VAL A 243 14.46 -22.46 -8.97
C VAL A 243 15.35 -21.26 -9.24
N LYS A 244 16.23 -20.88 -8.31
CA LYS A 244 17.05 -19.66 -8.42
C LYS A 244 17.89 -19.61 -9.71
N GLU A 245 18.46 -20.74 -10.12
CA GLU A 245 19.28 -20.84 -11.33
C GLU A 245 18.48 -20.59 -12.60
N LYS A 246 17.16 -20.87 -12.60
CA LYS A 246 16.30 -20.60 -13.76
C LYS A 246 16.20 -19.10 -14.04
N PHE A 247 16.22 -18.24 -13.01
CA PHE A 247 16.12 -16.80 -13.22
C PHE A 247 17.31 -16.21 -13.99
N ASP A 248 18.49 -16.82 -13.88
CA ASP A 248 19.68 -16.41 -14.62
C ASP A 248 19.61 -16.79 -16.12
N THR A 249 18.71 -17.71 -16.49
CA THR A 249 18.62 -18.26 -17.86
C THR A 249 17.61 -17.53 -18.76
N ASP A 250 16.58 -16.90 -18.21
CA ASP A 250 15.60 -16.13 -19.00
C ASP A 250 15.34 -14.74 -18.37
N PRO A 251 15.78 -13.67 -19.04
CA PRO A 251 15.70 -12.29 -18.52
C PRO A 251 14.27 -11.75 -18.48
N THR A 252 13.29 -12.42 -19.10
CA THR A 252 11.88 -12.02 -19.04
C THR A 252 11.21 -12.43 -17.74
N HIS A 253 11.78 -13.41 -17.02
CA HIS A 253 11.20 -14.04 -15.83
C HIS A 253 9.75 -14.55 -16.03
N ARG A 254 9.37 -14.88 -17.27
CA ARG A 254 8.03 -15.41 -17.61
C ARG A 254 8.00 -16.93 -17.72
N MET A 255 9.13 -17.59 -17.48
CA MET A 255 9.26 -19.03 -17.54
C MET A 255 8.48 -19.76 -16.44
N ARG A 256 8.22 -21.04 -16.70
CA ARG A 256 7.66 -21.96 -15.71
C ARG A 256 8.70 -22.28 -14.63
N LEU A 257 8.36 -21.97 -13.38
CA LEU A 257 9.21 -22.30 -12.22
C LEU A 257 8.87 -23.67 -11.62
N ALA A 258 7.57 -23.97 -11.49
CA ALA A 258 7.07 -25.21 -10.91
C ALA A 258 7.38 -26.47 -11.75
N SER A 259 7.39 -27.61 -11.07
CA SER A 259 7.54 -28.94 -11.68
C SER A 259 6.53 -29.16 -12.82
N ASP A 260 6.94 -29.92 -13.82
CA ASP A 260 6.09 -30.28 -14.97
C ASP A 260 4.87 -31.12 -14.57
N SER A 261 4.91 -31.78 -13.41
CA SER A 261 3.77 -32.52 -12.87
C SER A 261 2.62 -31.62 -12.40
N VAL A 262 2.91 -30.36 -12.04
CA VAL A 262 1.89 -29.38 -11.65
C VAL A 262 1.12 -28.99 -12.91
N LYS A 263 -0.21 -29.10 -12.93
CA LYS A 263 -0.98 -28.70 -14.12
C LYS A 263 -1.08 -27.18 -14.20
N VAL A 264 -0.98 -26.63 -15.41
CA VAL A 264 -1.39 -25.25 -15.68
C VAL A 264 -2.89 -25.17 -15.46
N ARG A 265 -3.36 -24.11 -14.76
CA ARG A 265 -4.79 -23.83 -14.69
C ARG A 265 -5.30 -23.70 -16.12
N LYS A 266 -6.14 -24.63 -16.56
CA LYS A 266 -6.72 -24.55 -17.90
C LYS A 266 -7.63 -23.33 -17.94
N PRO A 267 -7.61 -22.56 -19.03
CA PRO A 267 -8.60 -21.52 -19.22
C PRO A 267 -10.01 -22.13 -19.13
N PRO A 268 -11.01 -21.34 -18.71
CA PRO A 268 -12.39 -21.82 -18.71
C PRO A 268 -12.77 -22.29 -20.11
N SER A 269 -13.59 -23.33 -20.22
CA SER A 269 -14.07 -23.78 -21.52
C SER A 269 -14.87 -22.65 -22.21
N ALA A 270 -14.95 -22.66 -23.54
CA ALA A 270 -15.74 -21.68 -24.29
C ALA A 270 -17.21 -21.62 -23.82
N SER A 271 -17.78 -22.77 -23.44
CA SER A 271 -19.11 -22.83 -22.82
C SER A 271 -19.18 -22.06 -21.50
N ARG A 272 -18.15 -22.19 -20.66
CA ARG A 272 -18.08 -21.53 -19.35
C ARG A 272 -17.85 -20.03 -19.48
N LEU A 273 -17.05 -19.60 -20.46
CA LEU A 273 -16.87 -18.17 -20.77
C LEU A 273 -18.19 -17.50 -21.16
N ASN A 274 -19.01 -18.18 -21.97
CA ASN A 274 -20.32 -17.66 -22.36
C ASN A 274 -21.31 -17.52 -21.19
N ASP A 275 -21.13 -18.27 -20.10
CA ASP A 275 -21.93 -18.13 -18.88
C ASP A 275 -21.43 -16.98 -17.99
N ILE A 276 -20.11 -16.79 -17.90
CA ILE A 276 -19.49 -15.84 -16.97
C ILE A 276 -19.51 -14.41 -17.51
N VAL A 277 -19.08 -14.23 -18.76
CA VAL A 277 -18.81 -12.92 -19.35
C VAL A 277 -20.03 -11.99 -19.38
N PRO A 278 -21.26 -12.49 -19.62
CA PRO A 278 -22.47 -11.66 -19.53
C PRO A 278 -22.77 -11.13 -18.11
N GLU A 279 -22.33 -11.84 -17.08
CA GLU A 279 -22.58 -11.50 -15.67
C GLU A 279 -21.55 -10.54 -15.08
N LEU A 280 -20.47 -10.23 -15.81
CA LEU A 280 -19.44 -9.32 -15.34
C LEU A 280 -19.93 -7.87 -15.27
N SER A 281 -19.57 -7.22 -14.16
CA SER A 281 -19.92 -5.83 -13.87
C SER A 281 -18.93 -4.84 -14.45
N LEU A 282 -19.42 -3.94 -15.29
CA LEU A 282 -18.66 -2.90 -15.97
C LEU A 282 -19.05 -1.53 -15.44
N ARG A 283 -18.12 -0.58 -15.42
CA ARG A 283 -18.37 0.83 -15.07
C ARG A 283 -17.79 1.73 -16.15
N ILE A 284 -18.67 2.38 -16.91
CA ILE A 284 -18.27 3.28 -18.02
C ILE A 284 -18.27 4.72 -17.51
N SER A 285 -17.09 5.35 -17.55
CA SER A 285 -16.86 6.70 -17.01
C SER A 285 -17.78 7.75 -17.63
N GLN A 286 -18.11 7.59 -18.90
CA GLN A 286 -18.95 8.50 -19.71
C GLN A 286 -20.46 8.35 -19.40
N MET A 287 -20.88 7.28 -18.72
CA MET A 287 -22.28 7.00 -18.36
C MET A 287 -22.55 7.26 -16.87
N GLY A 288 -21.91 8.26 -16.28
CA GLY A 288 -22.12 8.61 -14.87
C GLY A 288 -21.57 7.59 -13.86
N GLY A 289 -20.84 6.57 -14.33
CA GLY A 289 -20.22 5.58 -13.45
C GLY A 289 -21.18 4.53 -12.89
N GLU A 290 -22.35 4.35 -13.50
CA GLU A 290 -23.24 3.24 -13.17
C GLU A 290 -22.63 1.89 -13.52
N GLU A 291 -23.04 0.88 -12.77
CA GLU A 291 -22.66 -0.51 -12.99
C GLU A 291 -23.59 -1.14 -14.02
N ILE A 292 -23.02 -1.57 -15.14
CA ILE A 292 -23.76 -2.16 -16.25
C ILE A 292 -23.18 -3.54 -16.57
N LYS A 293 -24.04 -4.45 -17.03
CA LYS A 293 -23.63 -5.76 -17.54
C LYS A 293 -23.42 -5.71 -19.05
N LEU A 294 -22.67 -6.66 -19.60
CA LEU A 294 -22.42 -6.76 -21.05
C LEU A 294 -23.73 -6.78 -21.85
N GLY A 295 -24.75 -7.50 -21.37
CA GLY A 295 -26.06 -7.59 -22.03
C GLY A 295 -26.86 -6.28 -22.06
N MET A 296 -26.44 -5.25 -21.32
CA MET A 296 -27.06 -3.92 -21.36
C MET A 296 -26.50 -3.04 -22.49
N LEU A 297 -25.45 -3.49 -23.18
CA LEU A 297 -24.88 -2.81 -24.34
C LEU A 297 -25.60 -3.24 -25.62
N ASN A 298 -25.58 -2.38 -26.64
CA ASN A 298 -26.01 -2.74 -27.98
C ASN A 298 -25.02 -3.72 -28.65
N ASP A 299 -25.44 -4.37 -29.74
CA ASP A 299 -24.63 -5.38 -30.44
C ASP A 299 -23.23 -4.88 -30.84
N TYR A 300 -23.12 -3.60 -31.21
CA TYR A 300 -21.84 -2.98 -31.54
C TYR A 300 -20.91 -2.89 -30.31
N GLY A 301 -21.43 -2.43 -29.17
CA GLY A 301 -20.68 -2.34 -27.91
C GLY A 301 -20.30 -3.70 -27.36
N GLN A 302 -21.19 -4.69 -27.47
CA GLN A 302 -20.89 -6.08 -27.11
C GLN A 302 -19.78 -6.65 -28.00
N GLY A 303 -19.80 -6.36 -29.31
CA GLY A 303 -18.76 -6.81 -30.25
C GLY A 303 -17.36 -6.29 -29.94
N ILE A 304 -17.25 -5.10 -29.33
CA ILE A 304 -15.96 -4.52 -28.92
C ILE A 304 -15.52 -5.07 -27.56
N ILE A 305 -16.43 -5.11 -26.58
CA ILE A 305 -16.08 -5.38 -25.19
C ILE A 305 -15.95 -6.88 -24.92
N LYS A 306 -16.82 -7.73 -25.51
CA LYS A 306 -16.83 -9.17 -25.24
C LYS A 306 -15.46 -9.84 -25.45
N PRO A 307 -14.72 -9.62 -26.55
CA PRO A 307 -13.39 -10.25 -26.72
C PRO A 307 -12.39 -9.85 -25.63
N MET A 308 -12.46 -8.59 -25.15
CA MET A 308 -11.60 -8.10 -24.07
C MET A 308 -11.96 -8.77 -22.74
N LEU A 309 -13.26 -8.99 -22.48
CA LEU A 309 -13.73 -9.71 -21.29
C LEU A 309 -13.37 -11.20 -21.36
N ASP A 310 -13.53 -11.83 -22.52
CA ASP A 310 -13.12 -13.22 -22.75
C ASP A 310 -11.63 -13.38 -22.42
N GLU A 311 -10.76 -12.51 -22.98
CA GLU A 311 -9.32 -12.50 -22.72
C GLU A 311 -9.01 -12.22 -21.24
N MET A 312 -9.76 -11.32 -20.59
CA MET A 312 -9.58 -11.03 -19.18
C MET A 312 -9.88 -12.26 -18.32
N VAL A 313 -11.05 -12.90 -18.50
CA VAL A 313 -11.44 -14.11 -17.74
C VAL A 313 -10.44 -15.24 -18.00
N GLU A 314 -9.92 -15.35 -19.21
CA GLU A 314 -8.85 -16.31 -19.54
C GLU A 314 -7.58 -16.06 -18.73
N LYS A 315 -7.18 -14.80 -18.57
CA LYS A 315 -5.94 -14.40 -17.88
C LYS A 315 -6.06 -14.39 -16.35
N VAL A 316 -7.18 -13.93 -15.81
CA VAL A 316 -7.36 -13.74 -14.36
C VAL A 316 -8.10 -14.90 -13.69
N GLY A 317 -8.84 -15.70 -14.47
CA GLY A 317 -9.69 -16.78 -13.99
C GLY A 317 -11.09 -16.30 -13.55
N GLU A 318 -12.05 -17.22 -13.55
CA GLU A 318 -13.48 -16.98 -13.22
C GLU A 318 -13.67 -16.28 -11.87
N GLU A 319 -13.06 -16.81 -10.81
CA GLU A 319 -13.23 -16.32 -9.43
C GLU A 319 -12.78 -14.86 -9.27
N ILE A 320 -11.69 -14.46 -9.92
CA ILE A 320 -11.20 -13.09 -9.85
C ILE A 320 -12.06 -12.19 -10.74
N ALA A 321 -12.42 -12.66 -11.93
CA ALA A 321 -13.20 -11.89 -12.89
C ALA A 321 -14.57 -11.47 -12.33
N THR A 322 -15.29 -12.39 -11.67
CA THR A 322 -16.64 -12.11 -11.12
C THR A 322 -16.65 -11.16 -9.93
N ASN A 323 -15.50 -10.91 -9.30
CA ASN A 323 -15.37 -10.04 -8.13
C ASN A 323 -14.77 -8.66 -8.44
N ILE A 324 -14.41 -8.39 -9.71
CA ILE A 324 -13.80 -7.12 -10.13
C ILE A 324 -14.79 -6.29 -10.94
N ILE A 325 -14.88 -5.01 -10.62
CA ILE A 325 -15.57 -4.02 -11.45
C ILE A 325 -14.59 -3.50 -12.51
N ILE A 326 -14.92 -3.72 -13.78
CA ILE A 326 -14.09 -3.32 -14.91
C ILE A 326 -14.43 -1.88 -15.30
N LYS A 327 -13.44 -1.00 -15.28
CA LYS A 327 -13.65 0.42 -15.60
C LYS A 327 -13.19 0.72 -17.03
N PHE A 328 -14.06 1.33 -17.83
CA PHE A 328 -13.79 1.80 -19.19
C PHE A 328 -13.81 3.33 -19.28
#